data_AF-A0A6V8NXG6-F1
#
_entry.id   AF-A0A6V8NXG6-F1
#
_cell.length_a   1.000
_cell.length_b   1.000
_cell.length_c   1.000
_cell.angle_alpha   90.00
_cell.angle_beta   90.00
_cell.angle_gamma   90.00
#
_symmetry.space_group_name_H-M   'P 1'
#
loop_
_entity.id
_entity.type
_entity.pdbx_description
1 polymer ?
#
loop_
_entity_poly.entity_id
_entity_poly.type
_entity_poly.pdbx_seq_one_letter_code
_entity_poly.pdbx_strand_id
1 'polypeptide(L)'
;MVNSAKEVRKITQKWIEQHLADVKDFVSLGLPEIDDRYNVWRVPIVLSNATSHLIGEAKIGLLGNVMDSTRPELIRTRAKRFINEVSAPDRKRQELFYPAPIPNKVILGDAMKVLEELPPDTAQLVITSPPYYNAKPESCEFIDYQEYLNFLRGVIIRIREVLSEGRFFTINVSPVLVRRTSRSTSSKRIPIPFDVHQIMASAGFEFIDDIIWVKPEGAGWNLGRGRRFAADRQPLQY
;
A
#
# COMPACT_ATOMS: atom_id res chain seq x y z
N MET A 1 -23.52 20.37 22.76
CA MET A 1 -22.48 19.48 22.24
C MET A 1 -22.55 19.51 20.74
N VAL A 2 -21.42 19.65 20.06
CA VAL A 2 -21.34 19.58 18.60
C VAL A 2 -21.60 18.13 18.20
N ASN A 3 -22.75 17.90 17.56
CA ASN A 3 -23.24 16.57 17.22
C ASN A 3 -23.41 16.39 15.70
N SER A 4 -23.04 17.38 14.90
CA SER A 4 -23.19 17.32 13.45
C SER A 4 -21.91 17.73 12.70
N ALA A 5 -21.58 16.96 11.66
CA ALA A 5 -20.46 17.29 10.77
C ALA A 5 -20.57 18.69 10.15
N LYS A 6 -21.80 19.22 9.98
CA LYS A 6 -22.06 20.57 9.45
C LYS A 6 -21.58 21.67 10.41
N GLU A 7 -21.83 21.52 11.70
CA GLU A 7 -21.36 22.46 12.73
C GLU A 7 -19.84 22.43 12.85
N VAL A 8 -19.25 21.24 12.87
CA VAL A 8 -17.80 21.05 12.92
C VAL A 8 -17.14 21.73 11.73
N ARG A 9 -17.65 21.53 10.51
CA ARG A 9 -17.16 22.21 9.30
C ARG A 9 -17.20 23.73 9.43
N LYS A 10 -18.29 24.28 9.98
CA LYS A 10 -18.42 25.74 10.19
C LYS A 10 -17.38 26.27 11.18
N ILE A 11 -17.11 25.55 12.25
CA ILE A 11 -16.08 25.92 13.25
C ILE A 11 -14.70 25.88 12.59
N THR A 12 -14.38 24.81 11.87
CA THR A 12 -13.09 24.68 11.18
C THR A 12 -12.92 25.75 10.10
N GLN A 13 -13.98 26.10 9.37
CA GLN A 13 -13.93 27.17 8.36
C GLN A 13 -13.58 28.52 8.97
N LYS A 14 -14.19 28.88 10.11
CA LYS A 14 -13.81 30.10 10.86
C LYS A 14 -12.36 30.06 11.32
N TRP A 15 -11.87 28.91 11.75
CA TRP A 15 -10.47 28.76 12.14
C TRP A 15 -9.51 28.96 10.96
N ILE A 16 -9.83 28.41 9.78
CA ILE A 16 -9.07 28.62 8.54
C ILE A 16 -9.07 30.11 8.16
N GLU A 17 -10.20 30.80 8.24
CA GLU A 17 -10.28 32.24 7.95
C GLU A 17 -9.37 33.08 8.87
N GLN A 18 -9.26 32.68 10.14
CA GLN A 18 -8.44 33.39 11.13
C GLN A 18 -6.94 33.09 10.99
N HIS A 19 -6.56 31.84 10.69
CA HIS A 19 -5.17 31.38 10.78
C HIS A 19 -4.51 31.14 9.42
N LEU A 20 -5.28 31.03 8.34
CA LEU A 20 -4.82 30.63 7.00
C LEU A 20 -5.42 31.54 5.91
N ALA A 21 -5.67 32.81 6.24
CA ALA A 21 -6.29 33.78 5.35
C ALA A 21 -5.60 33.91 3.98
N ASP A 22 -4.28 33.70 3.94
CA ASP A 22 -3.44 33.78 2.74
C ASP A 22 -3.60 32.61 1.76
N VAL A 23 -4.07 31.46 2.24
CA VAL A 23 -4.24 30.24 1.43
C VAL A 23 -5.68 29.74 1.39
N LYS A 24 -6.63 30.43 2.04
CA LYS A 24 -8.02 29.98 2.22
C LYS A 24 -8.71 29.58 0.91
N ASP A 25 -8.43 30.26 -0.20
CA ASP A 25 -9.09 30.03 -1.48
C ASP A 25 -8.63 28.71 -2.15
N PHE A 26 -7.48 28.19 -1.72
CA PHE A 26 -6.90 26.93 -2.21
C PHE A 26 -7.19 25.74 -1.28
N VAL A 27 -7.94 25.96 -0.21
CA VAL A 27 -8.18 24.96 0.84
C VAL A 27 -9.66 24.65 0.98
N SER A 28 -9.96 23.36 1.12
CA SER A 28 -11.29 22.85 1.41
C SER A 28 -11.26 21.86 2.59
N LEU A 29 -12.44 21.43 3.03
CA LEU A 29 -12.58 20.50 4.14
C LEU A 29 -12.93 19.11 3.60
N GLY A 30 -12.21 18.09 4.06
CA GLY A 30 -12.53 16.70 3.79
C GLY A 30 -13.75 16.20 4.55
N LEU A 31 -13.87 14.88 4.69
CA LEU A 31 -14.91 14.23 5.47
C LEU A 31 -14.56 14.33 6.97
N PRO A 32 -15.39 15.01 7.81
CA PRO A 32 -15.19 15.00 9.24
C PRO A 32 -15.52 13.64 9.83
N GLU A 33 -14.65 13.12 10.69
CA GLU A 33 -14.83 11.84 11.37
C GLU A 33 -14.71 12.01 12.89
N ILE A 34 -15.43 11.19 13.64
CA ILE A 34 -15.34 11.17 15.10
C ILE A 34 -14.21 10.21 15.50
N ASP A 35 -13.26 10.72 16.26
CA ASP A 35 -12.28 9.92 16.99
C ASP A 35 -12.84 9.65 18.39
N ASP A 36 -13.37 8.45 18.56
CA ASP A 36 -14.00 7.95 19.77
C ASP A 36 -13.02 7.84 20.94
N ARG A 37 -11.75 7.53 20.66
CA ARG A 37 -10.68 7.42 21.66
C ARG A 37 -10.43 8.73 22.40
N TYR A 38 -10.53 9.86 21.71
CA TYR A 38 -10.26 11.18 22.29
C TYR A 38 -11.51 12.06 22.42
N ASN A 39 -12.68 11.58 22.00
CA ASN A 39 -13.93 12.36 21.95
C ASN A 39 -13.76 13.69 21.18
N VAL A 40 -13.11 13.63 20.00
CA VAL A 40 -12.90 14.79 19.14
C VAL A 40 -13.36 14.50 17.72
N TRP A 41 -13.76 15.55 17.02
CA TRP A 41 -13.93 15.50 15.57
C TRP A 41 -12.60 15.81 14.90
N ARG A 42 -12.16 14.93 14.01
CA ARG A 42 -11.05 15.18 13.10
C ARG A 42 -11.59 15.73 11.80
N VAL A 43 -11.12 16.90 11.41
CA VAL A 43 -11.50 17.55 10.15
C VAL A 43 -10.26 17.63 9.26
N PRO A 44 -10.19 16.81 8.21
CA PRO A 44 -9.15 16.92 7.21
C PRO A 44 -9.22 18.26 6.51
N ILE A 45 -8.07 18.90 6.37
CA ILE A 45 -7.87 20.11 5.57
C ILE A 45 -7.17 19.67 4.30
N VAL A 46 -7.83 19.85 3.16
CA VAL A 46 -7.39 19.36 1.85
C VAL A 46 -7.26 20.51 0.85
N LEU A 47 -6.57 20.29 -0.27
CA LEU A 47 -6.59 21.25 -1.37
C LEU A 47 -7.94 21.29 -2.06
N SER A 48 -8.38 22.46 -2.51
CA SER A 48 -9.62 22.66 -3.28
C SER A 48 -9.54 22.18 -4.74
N ASN A 49 -8.52 21.38 -5.10
CA ASN A 49 -8.31 20.88 -6.46
C ASN A 49 -8.77 19.41 -6.61
N ALA A 50 -8.71 18.89 -7.84
CA ALA A 50 -9.16 17.54 -8.18
C ALA A 50 -8.46 16.43 -7.35
N THR A 51 -7.25 16.69 -6.87
CA THR A 51 -6.49 15.70 -6.09
C THR A 51 -6.93 15.60 -4.63
N SER A 52 -7.58 16.64 -4.09
CA SER A 52 -7.98 16.70 -2.68
C SER A 52 -6.87 16.29 -1.70
N HIS A 53 -5.62 16.64 -2.00
CA HIS A 53 -4.45 16.25 -1.18
C HIS A 53 -4.63 16.74 0.26
N LEU A 54 -4.38 15.84 1.22
CA LEU A 54 -4.38 16.14 2.64
C LEU A 54 -3.19 17.04 3.01
N ILE A 55 -3.48 18.27 3.42
CA ILE A 55 -2.47 19.26 3.81
C ILE A 55 -2.46 19.53 5.32
N GLY A 56 -3.54 19.20 6.04
CA GLY A 56 -3.60 19.36 7.49
C GLY A 56 -4.82 18.70 8.11
N GLU A 57 -4.98 18.90 9.42
CA GLU A 57 -6.13 18.45 10.18
C GLU A 57 -6.42 19.49 11.26
N ALA A 58 -7.70 19.68 11.59
CA ALA A 58 -8.13 20.38 12.80
C ALA A 58 -8.93 19.42 13.69
N LYS A 59 -8.64 19.43 14.99
CA LYS A 59 -9.37 18.66 16.00
C LYS A 59 -10.35 19.58 16.72
N ILE A 60 -11.64 19.26 16.64
CA ILE A 60 -12.70 20.02 17.28
C ILE A 60 -13.26 19.22 18.45
N GLY A 61 -13.26 19.79 19.64
CA GLY A 61 -13.85 19.16 20.81
C GLY A 61 -15.38 19.12 20.73
N LEU A 62 -16.02 18.26 21.53
CA LEU A 62 -17.48 18.19 21.62
C LEU A 62 -18.15 19.49 22.10
N LEU A 63 -17.38 20.40 22.70
CA LEU A 63 -17.85 21.73 23.12
C LEU A 63 -17.75 22.78 21.99
N GLY A 64 -17.16 22.43 20.84
CA GLY A 64 -17.04 23.31 19.68
C GLY A 64 -15.83 24.23 19.67
N ASN A 65 -14.87 24.00 20.55
CA ASN A 65 -13.56 24.64 20.53
C ASN A 65 -12.57 23.84 19.65
N VAL A 66 -11.70 24.55 18.94
CA VAL A 66 -10.54 23.92 18.27
C VAL A 66 -9.57 23.53 19.38
N MET A 67 -9.32 22.23 19.53
CA MET A 67 -8.44 21.69 20.58
C MET A 67 -6.99 21.63 20.11
N ASP A 68 -6.79 21.29 18.85
CA ASP A 68 -5.47 21.09 18.25
C ASP A 68 -5.58 21.20 16.72
N SER A 69 -4.48 21.48 16.05
CA SER A 69 -4.42 21.53 14.61
C SER A 69 -3.01 21.24 14.09
N THR A 70 -2.91 20.82 12.84
CA THR A 70 -1.65 20.93 12.11
C THR A 70 -1.18 22.39 12.18
N ARG A 71 0.12 22.59 12.44
CA ARG A 71 0.71 23.93 12.55
C ARG A 71 0.38 24.75 11.29
N PRO A 72 -0.15 25.98 11.40
CA PRO A 72 -0.53 26.79 10.24
C PRO A 72 0.59 26.94 9.21
N GLU A 73 1.83 27.11 9.66
CA GLU A 73 2.99 27.21 8.75
C GLU A 73 3.19 25.94 7.90
N LEU A 74 2.99 24.75 8.48
CA LEU A 74 3.08 23.51 7.72
C LEU A 74 1.96 23.40 6.68
N ILE A 75 0.75 23.84 7.03
CA ILE A 75 -0.39 23.85 6.10
C ILE A 75 -0.08 24.80 4.93
N ARG A 76 0.46 25.99 5.19
CA ARG A 76 0.88 26.94 4.15
C ARG A 76 1.97 26.37 3.25
N THR A 77 3.02 25.77 3.83
CA THR A 77 4.11 25.15 3.06
C THR A 77 3.58 24.03 2.17
N ARG A 78 2.70 23.16 2.70
CA ARG A 78 2.07 22.08 1.93
C ARG A 78 1.18 22.64 0.83
N ALA A 79 0.32 23.61 1.14
CA ALA A 79 -0.53 24.26 0.14
C ALA A 79 0.31 24.82 -1.02
N LYS A 80 1.33 25.62 -0.73
CA LYS A 80 2.22 26.20 -1.76
C LYS A 80 2.95 25.15 -2.59
N ARG A 81 3.40 24.05 -1.96
CA ARG A 81 4.07 22.95 -2.66
C ARG A 81 3.14 22.27 -3.67
N PHE A 82 1.92 21.96 -3.25
CA PHE A 82 0.99 21.13 -4.02
C PHE A 82 0.03 21.93 -4.92
N ILE A 83 -0.07 23.26 -4.78
CA ILE A 83 -0.82 24.12 -5.71
C ILE A 83 -0.29 24.02 -7.15
N ASN A 84 1.02 23.81 -7.31
CA ASN A 84 1.67 23.71 -8.62
C ASN A 84 1.72 22.27 -9.17
N GLU A 85 1.36 21.27 -8.36
CA GLU A 85 1.22 19.90 -8.84
C GLU A 85 -0.11 19.80 -9.59
N VAL A 86 -0.02 20.01 -10.91
CA VAL A 86 -1.12 20.06 -11.87
C VAL A 86 -2.04 18.84 -11.74
N SER A 87 -3.33 19.12 -11.64
CA SER A 87 -4.51 18.32 -11.98
C SER A 87 -4.26 16.83 -12.24
N ALA A 88 -4.48 15.98 -11.24
CA ALA A 88 -4.85 14.61 -11.55
C ALA A 88 -6.14 14.65 -12.39
N PRO A 89 -6.22 13.86 -13.49
CA PRO A 89 -7.43 13.80 -14.28
C PRO A 89 -8.58 13.39 -13.36
N ASP A 90 -9.71 14.08 -13.53
CA ASP A 90 -10.95 13.78 -12.85
C ASP A 90 -11.23 12.28 -13.04
N ARG A 91 -11.21 11.49 -11.95
CA ARG A 91 -11.49 10.04 -12.01
C ARG A 91 -12.95 9.90 -12.44
N LYS A 92 -13.19 9.87 -13.77
CA LYS A 92 -14.49 9.45 -14.30
C LYS A 92 -14.75 8.09 -13.69
N ARG A 93 -15.91 7.93 -13.04
CA ARG A 93 -16.42 6.60 -12.70
C ARG A 93 -16.49 5.82 -14.00
N GLN A 94 -15.49 4.99 -14.25
CA GLN A 94 -15.58 4.00 -15.31
C GLN A 94 -16.73 3.06 -14.93
N GLU A 95 -17.57 2.74 -15.90
CA GLU A 95 -18.61 1.73 -15.71
C GLU A 95 -17.93 0.43 -15.27
N LEU A 96 -18.52 -0.25 -14.29
CA LEU A 96 -17.99 -1.52 -13.80
C LEU A 96 -17.98 -2.52 -14.95
N PHE A 97 -16.79 -2.87 -15.44
CA PHE A 97 -16.62 -3.93 -16.42
C PHE A 97 -16.79 -5.29 -15.72
N TYR A 98 -17.67 -6.11 -16.29
CA TYR A 98 -17.84 -7.50 -15.89
C TYR A 98 -17.33 -8.36 -17.05
N PRO A 99 -16.18 -9.03 -16.90
CA PRO A 99 -15.67 -9.91 -17.95
C PRO A 99 -16.69 -11.02 -18.21
N ALA A 100 -16.80 -11.43 -19.48
CA ALA A 100 -17.60 -12.59 -19.85
C ALA A 100 -17.15 -13.82 -19.06
N PRO A 101 -18.05 -14.74 -18.67
CA PRO A 101 -17.67 -15.95 -17.95
C PRO A 101 -16.71 -16.79 -18.78
N ILE A 102 -15.44 -16.79 -18.40
CA ILE A 102 -14.41 -17.64 -19.00
C ILE A 102 -14.44 -18.99 -18.28
N PRO A 103 -14.50 -20.14 -19.00
CA PRO A 103 -14.38 -21.44 -18.35
C PRO A 103 -13.01 -21.58 -17.67
N ASN A 104 -12.95 -22.40 -16.62
CA ASN A 104 -11.70 -22.68 -15.91
C ASN A 104 -10.65 -23.23 -16.90
N LYS A 105 -9.50 -22.56 -17.00
CA LYS A 105 -8.43 -22.92 -17.92
C LYS A 105 -7.09 -22.94 -17.21
N VAL A 106 -6.27 -23.94 -17.52
CA VAL A 106 -4.85 -23.98 -17.15
C VAL A 106 -4.06 -23.74 -18.43
N ILE A 107 -3.19 -22.73 -18.42
CA ILE A 107 -2.36 -22.37 -19.56
C ILE A 107 -0.92 -22.73 -19.22
N LEU A 108 -0.31 -23.60 -20.01
CA LEU A 108 1.10 -23.94 -19.88
C LEU A 108 1.93 -22.92 -20.69
N GLY A 109 2.72 -22.11 -20.01
CA GLY A 109 3.57 -21.11 -20.66
C GLY A 109 4.30 -20.22 -19.67
N ASP A 110 5.13 -19.31 -20.21
CA ASP A 110 5.75 -18.23 -19.44
C ASP A 110 4.67 -17.23 -19.02
N ALA A 111 4.55 -16.96 -17.72
CA ALA A 111 3.53 -16.10 -17.17
C ALA A 111 3.56 -14.68 -17.76
N MET A 112 4.73 -14.11 -18.05
CA MET A 112 4.82 -12.78 -18.65
C MET A 112 4.24 -12.77 -20.06
N LYS A 113 4.60 -13.77 -20.89
CA LYS A 113 4.11 -13.89 -22.27
C LYS A 113 2.60 -14.16 -22.32
N VAL A 114 2.11 -15.05 -21.45
CA VAL A 114 0.68 -15.36 -21.39
C VAL A 114 -0.14 -14.14 -20.97
N LEU A 115 0.34 -13.36 -20.00
CA LEU A 115 -0.36 -12.14 -19.56
C LEU A 115 -0.39 -11.07 -20.65
N GLU A 116 0.61 -11.00 -21.54
CA GLU A 116 0.61 -10.07 -22.69
C GLU A 116 -0.47 -10.38 -23.72
N GLU A 117 -0.90 -11.64 -23.82
CA GLU A 117 -1.96 -12.06 -24.73
C GLU A 117 -3.37 -11.80 -24.17
N LEU A 118 -3.49 -11.50 -22.87
CA LEU A 118 -4.77 -11.25 -22.23
C LEU A 118 -5.19 -9.79 -22.42
N PRO A 119 -6.47 -9.53 -22.79
CA PRO A 119 -6.94 -8.17 -22.91
C PRO A 119 -7.01 -7.48 -21.52
N PRO A 120 -6.95 -6.14 -21.48
CA PRO A 120 -7.22 -5.39 -20.27
C PRO A 120 -8.57 -5.71 -19.65
N ASP A 121 -8.73 -5.43 -18.36
CA ASP A 121 -9.96 -5.64 -17.58
C ASP A 121 -10.48 -7.10 -17.55
N THR A 122 -9.68 -8.09 -17.92
CA THR A 122 -10.08 -9.50 -17.95
C THR A 122 -10.19 -10.13 -16.55
N ALA A 123 -9.39 -9.70 -15.59
CA ALA A 123 -9.31 -10.30 -14.26
C ALA A 123 -9.99 -9.45 -13.18
N GLN A 124 -10.83 -10.07 -12.35
CA GLN A 124 -11.45 -9.42 -11.19
C GLN A 124 -10.73 -9.67 -9.86
N LEU A 125 -9.82 -10.64 -9.84
CA LEU A 125 -9.02 -11.01 -8.68
C LEU A 125 -7.78 -11.75 -9.19
N VAL A 126 -6.61 -11.37 -8.69
CA VAL A 126 -5.37 -12.12 -8.92
C VAL A 126 -4.84 -12.58 -7.57
N ILE A 127 -4.58 -13.88 -7.44
CA ILE A 127 -3.93 -14.48 -6.27
C ILE A 127 -2.73 -15.26 -6.79
N THR A 128 -1.55 -15.00 -6.25
CA THR A 128 -0.34 -15.73 -6.65
C THR A 128 0.66 -15.91 -5.51
N SER A 129 1.56 -16.88 -5.67
CA SER A 129 2.79 -17.04 -4.91
C SER A 129 3.90 -17.16 -5.93
N PRO A 130 4.76 -16.14 -6.09
CA PRO A 130 5.81 -16.17 -7.12
C PRO A 130 6.80 -17.32 -6.86
N PRO A 131 7.51 -17.80 -7.89
CA PRO A 131 8.65 -18.69 -7.69
C PRO A 131 9.67 -17.98 -6.81
N TYR A 132 10.09 -18.60 -5.71
CA TYR A 132 11.04 -17.95 -4.79
C TYR A 132 12.43 -17.84 -5.41
N TYR A 133 13.17 -16.79 -5.07
CA TYR A 133 14.55 -16.59 -5.55
C TYR A 133 15.48 -17.80 -5.30
N ASN A 134 15.30 -18.47 -4.14
CA ASN A 134 16.05 -19.67 -3.79
C ASN A 134 15.26 -20.97 -4.04
N ALA A 135 14.28 -20.93 -4.95
CA ALA A 135 13.53 -22.12 -5.31
C ALA A 135 14.48 -23.18 -5.88
N LYS A 136 14.02 -24.44 -5.90
CA LYS A 136 14.87 -25.53 -6.36
C LYS A 136 15.23 -25.31 -7.84
N PRO A 137 16.41 -25.76 -8.30
CA PRO A 137 16.83 -25.65 -9.71
C PRO A 137 15.77 -26.15 -10.70
N GLU A 138 14.96 -27.13 -10.31
CA GLU A 138 13.90 -27.69 -11.15
C GLU A 138 12.70 -26.74 -11.39
N SER A 139 12.66 -25.57 -10.75
CA SER A 139 11.51 -24.65 -10.79
C SER A 139 11.80 -23.34 -11.50
N CYS A 140 12.81 -22.58 -11.07
CA CYS A 140 13.21 -21.34 -11.71
C CYS A 140 14.62 -20.99 -11.25
N GLU A 141 15.47 -20.51 -12.16
CA GLU A 141 16.83 -20.07 -11.87
C GLU A 141 16.99 -18.61 -12.26
N PHE A 142 17.58 -17.83 -11.37
CA PHE A 142 17.91 -16.42 -11.58
C PHE A 142 19.42 -16.26 -11.39
N ILE A 143 20.07 -15.49 -12.25
CA ILE A 143 21.48 -15.12 -12.20
C ILE A 143 21.78 -14.45 -10.86
N ASP A 144 20.96 -13.45 -10.50
CA ASP A 144 21.07 -12.73 -9.24
C ASP A 144 19.70 -12.27 -8.71
N TYR A 145 19.72 -11.64 -7.54
CA TYR A 145 18.50 -11.15 -6.92
C TYR A 145 17.85 -10.00 -7.72
N GLN A 146 18.64 -9.21 -8.45
CA GLN A 146 18.11 -8.10 -9.24
C GLN A 146 17.31 -8.60 -10.43
N GLU A 147 17.75 -9.68 -11.07
CA GLU A 147 16.99 -10.35 -12.13
C GLU A 147 15.65 -10.87 -11.61
N TYR A 148 15.63 -11.48 -10.42
CA TYR A 148 14.38 -11.88 -9.77
C TYR A 148 13.43 -10.70 -9.53
N LEU A 149 13.94 -9.57 -9.02
CA LEU A 149 13.12 -8.36 -8.85
C LEU A 149 12.62 -7.79 -10.19
N ASN A 150 13.42 -7.88 -11.25
CA ASN A 150 13.02 -7.44 -12.59
C ASN A 150 11.93 -8.34 -13.17
N PHE A 151 12.04 -9.65 -12.99
CA PHE A 151 11.01 -10.62 -13.35
C PHE A 151 9.70 -10.31 -12.62
N LEU A 152 9.73 -10.14 -11.30
CA LEU A 152 8.56 -9.76 -10.52
C LEU A 152 7.93 -8.46 -11.02
N ARG A 153 8.75 -7.44 -11.30
CA ARG A 153 8.28 -6.16 -11.83
C ARG A 153 7.57 -6.34 -13.17
N GLY A 154 8.15 -7.12 -14.09
CA GLY A 154 7.53 -7.42 -15.38
C GLY A 154 6.15 -8.08 -15.22
N VAL A 155 6.06 -9.13 -14.41
CA VAL A 155 4.78 -9.82 -14.13
C VAL A 155 3.76 -8.89 -13.47
N ILE A 156 4.17 -8.09 -12.47
CA ILE A 156 3.27 -7.20 -11.72
C ILE A 156 2.72 -6.08 -12.61
N ILE A 157 3.52 -5.52 -13.51
CA ILE A 157 3.05 -4.53 -14.49
C ILE A 157 1.98 -5.15 -15.40
N ARG A 158 2.22 -6.35 -15.92
CA ARG A 158 1.22 -7.05 -16.75
C ARG A 158 -0.06 -7.38 -15.98
N ILE A 159 0.06 -7.78 -14.70
CA ILE A 159 -1.10 -7.97 -13.82
C ILE A 159 -1.92 -6.68 -13.71
N ARG A 160 -1.27 -5.51 -13.57
CA ARG A 160 -1.97 -4.22 -13.49
C ARG A 160 -2.78 -3.89 -14.73
N GLU A 161 -2.32 -4.30 -15.90
CA GLU A 161 -2.99 -4.07 -17.19
C GLU A 161 -4.24 -4.97 -17.34
N VAL A 162 -4.16 -6.24 -16.92
CA VAL A 162 -5.28 -7.19 -17.06
C VAL A 162 -6.30 -7.12 -15.92
N LEU A 163 -5.93 -6.58 -14.77
CA LEU A 163 -6.80 -6.46 -13.59
C LEU A 163 -7.72 -5.24 -13.74
N SER A 164 -9.03 -5.46 -13.55
CA SER A 164 -9.99 -4.36 -13.62
C SER A 164 -9.77 -3.34 -12.50
N GLU A 165 -10.11 -2.08 -12.76
CA GLU A 165 -10.00 -0.99 -11.78
C GLU A 165 -10.79 -1.28 -10.49
N GLY A 166 -10.21 -0.94 -9.32
CA GLY A 166 -10.82 -1.16 -8.01
C GLY A 166 -10.87 -2.62 -7.54
N ARG A 167 -10.12 -3.51 -8.19
CA ARG A 167 -10.02 -4.94 -7.83
C ARG A 167 -8.74 -5.26 -7.06
N PHE A 168 -8.71 -6.44 -6.44
CA PHE A 168 -7.62 -6.85 -5.57
C PHE A 168 -6.60 -7.73 -6.29
N PHE A 169 -5.33 -7.46 -6.01
CA PHE A 169 -4.21 -8.33 -6.30
C PHE A 169 -3.57 -8.77 -4.97
N THR A 170 -3.60 -10.07 -4.70
CA THR A 170 -3.00 -10.68 -3.51
C THR A 170 -1.76 -11.48 -3.89
N ILE A 171 -0.63 -11.17 -3.26
CA ILE A 171 0.62 -11.87 -3.46
C ILE A 171 1.12 -12.48 -2.15
N ASN A 172 1.32 -13.80 -2.15
CA ASN A 172 1.85 -14.54 -1.01
C ASN A 172 3.37 -14.66 -1.15
N VAL A 173 4.08 -13.93 -0.31
CA VAL A 173 5.55 -13.91 -0.29
C VAL A 173 6.07 -14.07 1.14
N SER A 174 7.29 -14.57 1.25
CA SER A 174 7.96 -14.73 2.54
C SER A 174 9.44 -14.38 2.42
N PRO A 175 10.09 -13.93 3.52
CA PRO A 175 11.52 -13.73 3.52
C PRO A 175 12.26 -15.03 3.24
N VAL A 176 13.31 -14.95 2.44
CA VAL A 176 14.10 -16.12 2.01
C VAL A 176 15.42 -16.18 2.77
N LEU A 177 15.80 -17.37 3.23
CA LEU A 177 17.10 -17.61 3.88
C LEU A 177 18.13 -18.10 2.85
N VAL A 178 19.12 -17.27 2.59
CA VAL A 178 20.33 -17.65 1.85
C VAL A 178 21.33 -18.24 2.84
N ARG A 179 21.70 -19.50 2.60
CA ARG A 179 22.63 -20.23 3.47
C ARG A 179 24.03 -19.61 3.39
N ARG A 180 24.76 -19.70 4.50
CA ARG A 180 26.18 -19.34 4.54
C ARG A 180 26.99 -20.24 3.60
N THR A 181 28.02 -19.68 2.99
CA THR A 181 28.95 -20.42 2.12
C THR A 181 30.04 -21.15 2.91
N SER A 182 30.40 -20.65 4.09
CA SER A 182 31.46 -21.20 4.93
C SER A 182 31.15 -21.05 6.42
N ARG A 183 32.00 -21.61 7.29
CA ARG A 183 31.86 -21.43 8.76
C ARG A 183 32.12 -19.99 9.21
N SER A 184 32.88 -19.21 8.44
CA SER A 184 33.21 -17.82 8.74
C SER A 184 32.19 -16.81 8.21
N THR A 185 31.22 -17.25 7.39
CA THR A 185 30.16 -16.38 6.87
C THR A 185 28.83 -16.61 7.58
N SER A 186 28.02 -15.54 7.67
CA SER A 186 26.65 -15.61 8.19
C SER A 186 25.67 -15.92 7.06
N SER A 187 24.56 -16.59 7.39
CA SER A 187 23.42 -16.64 6.48
C SER A 187 22.79 -15.26 6.31
N LYS A 188 22.20 -14.99 5.15
CA LYS A 188 21.49 -13.73 4.87
C LYS A 188 20.00 -14.01 4.74
N ARG A 189 19.17 -13.14 5.33
CA ARG A 189 17.72 -13.13 5.07
C ARG A 189 17.43 -12.04 4.05
N ILE A 190 16.80 -12.42 2.94
CA ILE A 190 16.37 -11.49 1.91
C ILE A 190 14.94 -11.05 2.23
N PRO A 191 14.69 -9.74 2.38
CA PRO A 191 13.40 -9.17 2.77
C PRO A 191 12.42 -9.07 1.60
N ILE A 192 12.20 -10.17 0.86
CA ILE A 192 11.38 -10.21 -0.37
C ILE A 192 10.02 -9.48 -0.23
N PRO A 193 9.24 -9.63 0.87
CA PRO A 193 7.96 -8.92 1.00
C PRO A 193 8.08 -7.40 0.87
N PHE A 194 9.14 -6.80 1.43
CA PHE A 194 9.34 -5.36 1.38
C PHE A 194 9.71 -4.87 -0.02
N ASP A 195 10.56 -5.62 -0.73
CA ASP A 195 10.91 -5.30 -2.12
C ASP A 195 9.70 -5.43 -3.04
N VAL A 196 8.87 -6.45 -2.83
CA VAL A 196 7.60 -6.66 -3.54
C VAL A 196 6.63 -5.51 -3.30
N HIS A 197 6.47 -5.04 -2.05
CA HIS A 197 5.64 -3.88 -1.75
C HIS A 197 6.10 -2.64 -2.53
N GLN A 198 7.41 -2.39 -2.60
CA GLN A 198 7.94 -1.26 -3.36
C GLN A 198 7.66 -1.41 -4.86
N ILE A 199 7.79 -2.61 -5.41
CA ILE A 199 7.47 -2.90 -6.81
C ILE A 199 5.98 -2.66 -7.10
N MET A 200 5.09 -3.18 -6.25
CA MET A 200 3.65 -3.00 -6.39
C MET A 200 3.25 -1.52 -6.30
N ALA A 201 3.75 -0.78 -5.32
CA ALA A 201 3.50 0.64 -5.18
C ALA A 201 3.99 1.42 -6.41
N SER A 202 5.18 1.07 -6.93
CA SER A 202 5.74 1.70 -8.13
C SER A 202 4.97 1.36 -9.40
N ALA A 203 4.26 0.22 -9.44
CA ALA A 203 3.36 -0.17 -10.52
C ALA A 203 1.94 0.46 -10.40
N GLY A 204 1.70 1.28 -9.37
CA GLY A 204 0.44 1.99 -9.16
C GLY A 204 -0.62 1.22 -8.38
N PHE A 205 -0.23 0.16 -7.66
CA PHE A 205 -1.12 -0.48 -6.68
C PHE A 205 -1.15 0.30 -5.36
N GLU A 206 -2.33 0.38 -4.76
CA GLU A 206 -2.52 0.94 -3.42
C GLU A 206 -2.43 -0.20 -2.39
N PHE A 207 -1.64 -0.01 -1.32
CA PHE A 207 -1.55 -0.99 -0.24
C PHE A 207 -2.84 -0.97 0.59
N ILE A 208 -3.43 -2.14 0.80
CA ILE A 208 -4.67 -2.29 1.57
C ILE A 208 -4.37 -2.83 2.97
N ASP A 209 -3.83 -4.05 3.04
CA ASP A 209 -3.50 -4.69 4.30
C ASP A 209 -2.47 -5.82 4.08
N ASP A 210 -1.85 -6.28 5.17
CA ASP A 210 -0.97 -7.45 5.20
C ASP A 210 -1.63 -8.60 5.98
N ILE A 211 -1.75 -9.75 5.34
CA ILE A 211 -2.36 -10.95 5.94
C ILE A 211 -1.24 -11.90 6.39
N ILE A 212 -1.07 -12.03 7.70
CA ILE A 212 -0.08 -12.95 8.27
C ILE A 212 -0.61 -14.38 8.23
N TRP A 213 -0.13 -15.16 7.25
CA TRP A 213 -0.40 -16.60 7.20
C TRP A 213 0.50 -17.36 8.19
N VAL A 214 -0.05 -17.65 9.38
CA VAL A 214 0.60 -18.51 10.38
C VAL A 214 0.45 -19.97 9.95
N LYS A 215 1.54 -20.56 9.45
CA LYS A 215 1.58 -21.97 9.08
C LYS A 215 1.57 -22.86 10.34
N PRO A 216 0.91 -24.04 10.30
CA PRO A 216 0.92 -24.98 11.40
C PRO A 216 2.34 -25.51 11.65
N GLU A 217 2.56 -26.03 12.86
CA GLU A 217 3.83 -26.65 13.22
C GLU A 217 4.18 -27.80 12.26
N GLY A 218 5.45 -27.90 11.88
CA GLY A 218 5.93 -28.88 10.90
C GLY A 218 5.89 -28.42 9.42
N ALA A 219 5.03 -27.47 9.06
CA ALA A 219 5.03 -26.89 7.72
C ALA A 219 6.24 -25.94 7.52
N GLY A 220 7.30 -26.45 6.87
CA GLY A 220 8.56 -25.72 6.68
C GLY A 220 9.69 -26.14 7.66
N TRP A 221 9.52 -27.28 8.34
CA TRP A 221 10.44 -27.83 9.35
C TRP A 221 11.92 -27.89 8.95
N ASN A 222 12.21 -28.05 7.65
CA ASN A 222 13.57 -28.18 7.12
C ASN A 222 14.37 -26.84 7.07
N LEU A 223 13.76 -25.71 7.42
CA LEU A 223 14.39 -24.38 7.48
C LEU A 223 14.07 -23.62 8.79
N GLY A 224 13.65 -24.35 9.84
CA GLY A 224 13.07 -23.81 11.07
C GLY A 224 13.78 -22.56 11.62
N ARG A 225 13.00 -21.47 11.73
CA ARG A 225 13.40 -20.18 12.32
C ARG A 225 13.98 -20.40 13.71
N GLY A 226 15.12 -19.77 14.01
CA GLY A 226 15.65 -19.71 15.35
C GLY A 226 15.86 -21.07 16.02
N ARG A 227 16.07 -22.19 15.30
CA ARG A 227 16.37 -23.49 15.93
C ARG A 227 17.51 -23.38 16.93
N ARG A 228 18.54 -22.63 16.55
CA ARG A 228 19.70 -22.41 17.39
C ARG A 228 19.42 -21.43 18.52
N PHE A 229 18.71 -20.34 18.27
CA PHE A 229 18.18 -19.49 19.34
C PHE A 229 17.24 -20.24 20.32
N ALA A 230 16.39 -21.14 19.82
CA ALA A 230 15.45 -21.91 20.63
C ALA A 230 16.17 -22.93 21.52
N ALA A 231 17.25 -23.53 21.00
CA ALA A 231 18.12 -24.44 21.74
C ALA A 231 19.05 -23.69 22.73
N ASP A 232 19.78 -22.71 22.24
CA ASP A 232 20.93 -22.12 22.93
C ASP A 232 20.57 -20.80 23.65
N ARG A 233 19.39 -20.22 23.37
CA ARG A 233 18.87 -18.94 23.91
C ARG A 233 19.83 -17.75 23.75
N GLN A 234 20.80 -17.85 22.85
CA GLN A 234 21.76 -16.78 22.55
C GLN A 234 21.20 -15.84 21.47
N PRO A 235 20.99 -14.55 21.76
CA PRO A 235 20.38 -13.59 20.82
C PRO A 235 21.10 -13.48 19.47
N LEU A 236 22.42 -13.70 19.45
CA LEU A 236 23.26 -13.63 18.25
C LEU A 236 23.19 -14.89 17.36
N GLN A 237 22.46 -15.92 17.77
CA GLN A 237 22.33 -17.19 17.05
C GLN A 237 20.99 -17.32 16.28
N TYR A 238 20.45 -16.19 15.83
CA TYR A 238 19.20 -16.10 15.06
C TYR A 238 19.38 -16.33 13.55
#